data_AF-A0A524RTR6-F1
#
_entry.id   AF-A0A524RTR6-F1
#
_cell.length_a   1.000
_cell.length_b   1.000
_cell.length_c   1.000
_cell.angle_alpha   90.00
_cell.angle_beta   90.00
_cell.angle_gamma   90.00
#
_symmetry.space_group_name_H-M   'P 1'
#
loop_
_entity.id
_entity.type
_entity.pdbx_description
1 polymer ?
#
loop_
_entity_poly.entity_id
_entity_poly.type
_entity_poly.pdbx_seq_one_letter_code
_entity_poly.pdbx_strand_id
1 'polypeptide(L)'
;MKALITLLGAVAGVLLLVVASMIQPALPWPGSGGVALIDCPLSAQLPALLLTALVCGPRVGLITAVAYLTLGLARLPVFSGGGGMDYLVTPDFGFLVGFVPASWLVGRLAQQEGMEDPFNLWCACAGGILVVQTCGGLNLLVGALAGRWQDRALQLWLSYGLLPLPWQLLMACLPAVLALLLRRLLPIR
;
A
#
# COMPACT_ATOMS: atom_id res chain seq x y z
N MET A 1 -22.44 2.83 -18.28
CA MET A 1 -22.03 1.54 -17.66
C MET A 1 -20.58 1.52 -17.21
N LYS A 2 -19.57 1.77 -18.08
CA LYS A 2 -18.14 1.74 -17.69
C LYS A 2 -17.79 2.68 -16.52
N ALA A 3 -18.31 3.90 -16.52
CA ALA A 3 -18.08 4.86 -15.43
C ALA A 3 -18.63 4.38 -14.07
N LEU A 4 -19.80 3.72 -14.07
CA LEU A 4 -20.39 3.17 -12.85
C LEU A 4 -19.53 2.04 -12.27
N ILE A 5 -19.00 1.15 -13.12
CA ILE A 5 -18.11 0.06 -12.69
C ILE A 5 -16.80 0.63 -12.12
N THR A 6 -16.23 1.66 -12.75
CA THR A 6 -15.04 2.35 -12.23
C THR A 6 -15.31 2.98 -10.86
N LEU A 7 -16.48 3.62 -10.69
CA LEU A 7 -16.86 4.23 -9.42
C LEU A 7 -17.07 3.17 -8.34
N LEU A 8 -17.81 2.10 -8.63
CA LEU A 8 -18.05 1.00 -7.69
C LEU A 8 -16.74 0.32 -7.28
N GLY A 9 -15.85 0.06 -8.23
CA GLY A 9 -14.52 -0.47 -7.96
C GLY A 9 -13.69 0.45 -7.08
N ALA A 10 -13.76 1.76 -7.31
CA ALA A 10 -13.05 2.74 -6.48
C ALA A 10 -13.63 2.81 -5.06
N VAL A 11 -14.95 2.82 -4.91
CA VAL A 11 -15.61 2.78 -3.60
C VAL A 11 -15.24 1.50 -2.84
N ALA A 12 -15.32 0.33 -3.49
CA ALA A 12 -14.91 -0.92 -2.90
C ALA A 12 -13.42 -0.92 -2.49
N GLY A 13 -12.56 -0.38 -3.34
CA GLY A 13 -11.14 -0.19 -3.06
C GLY A 13 -10.89 0.70 -1.85
N VAL A 14 -11.54 1.86 -1.77
CA VAL A 14 -11.41 2.77 -0.63
C VAL A 14 -11.89 2.12 0.67
N LEU A 15 -13.04 1.45 0.64
CA LEU A 15 -13.54 0.71 1.80
C LEU A 15 -12.55 -0.38 2.24
N LEU A 16 -11.97 -1.10 1.27
CA LEU A 16 -10.95 -2.10 1.56
C LEU A 16 -9.71 -1.48 2.21
N LEU A 17 -9.23 -0.32 1.73
CA LEU A 17 -8.11 0.40 2.35
C LEU A 17 -8.43 0.86 3.77
N VAL A 18 -9.63 1.38 4.00
CA VAL A 18 -10.08 1.81 5.33
C VAL A 18 -10.15 0.62 6.28
N VAL A 19 -10.74 -0.50 5.86
CA VAL A 19 -10.76 -1.72 6.71
C VAL A 19 -9.33 -2.22 6.95
N ALA A 20 -8.49 -2.26 5.92
CA ALA A 20 -7.11 -2.70 6.03
C ALA A 20 -6.23 -1.78 6.89
N SER A 21 -6.60 -0.51 7.03
CA SER A 21 -5.93 0.43 7.94
C SER A 21 -6.10 0.09 9.41
N MET A 22 -7.22 -0.57 9.75
CA MET A 22 -7.54 -0.99 11.11
C MET A 22 -6.94 -2.35 11.47
N ILE A 23 -6.39 -3.06 10.48
CA ILE A 23 -5.75 -4.36 10.67
C ILE A 23 -4.25 -4.13 10.87
N GLN A 24 -3.76 -4.49 12.04
CA GLN A 24 -2.34 -4.65 12.31
C GLN A 24 -1.96 -6.11 12.02
N PRO A 25 -1.22 -6.39 10.93
CA PRO A 25 -0.76 -7.73 10.64
C PRO A 25 0.17 -8.20 11.76
N ALA A 26 -0.02 -9.41 12.26
CA ALA A 26 0.89 -10.03 13.22
C ALA A 26 1.38 -11.38 12.67
N LEU A 27 2.68 -11.64 12.82
CA LEU A 27 3.25 -12.94 12.45
C LEU A 27 3.32 -13.86 13.68
N PRO A 28 2.80 -15.09 13.60
CA PRO A 28 3.08 -16.10 14.60
C PRO A 28 4.56 -16.50 14.54
N TRP A 29 5.27 -16.33 15.65
CA TRP A 29 6.67 -16.67 15.81
C TRP A 29 6.85 -17.69 16.95
N PRO A 30 7.65 -18.76 16.75
CA PRO A 30 7.94 -19.70 17.82
C PRO A 30 8.80 -19.03 18.91
N GLY A 31 8.24 -18.89 20.11
CA GLY A 31 8.90 -18.35 21.30
C GLY A 31 9.09 -19.42 22.39
N SER A 32 9.82 -19.06 23.45
CA SER A 32 10.20 -19.97 24.55
C SER A 32 9.03 -20.53 25.38
N GLY A 33 7.80 -20.03 25.18
CA GLY A 33 6.58 -20.49 25.86
C GLY A 33 5.40 -20.81 24.93
N GLY A 34 5.61 -20.92 23.61
CA GLY A 34 4.55 -21.16 22.62
C GLY A 34 4.67 -20.26 21.38
N VAL A 35 3.56 -20.02 20.70
CA VAL A 35 3.52 -19.10 19.55
C VAL A 35 3.28 -17.68 20.06
N ALA A 36 4.31 -16.83 19.95
CA ALA A 36 4.20 -15.40 20.23
C ALA A 36 3.82 -14.66 18.95
N LEU A 37 2.96 -13.64 19.05
CA LEU A 37 2.62 -12.78 17.92
C LEU A 37 3.60 -11.61 17.89
N ILE A 38 4.31 -11.46 16.77
CA ILE A 38 5.14 -10.28 16.51
C ILE A 38 4.30 -9.33 15.68
N ASP A 39 3.94 -8.19 16.28
CA ASP A 39 3.20 -7.13 15.60
C ASP A 39 4.05 -6.55 14.48
N CYS A 40 3.45 -6.41 13.30
CA CYS A 40 4.09 -5.73 12.21
C CYS A 40 4.01 -4.20 12.42
N PRO A 41 5.10 -3.47 12.22
CA PRO A 41 5.08 -2.01 12.24
C PRO A 41 4.26 -1.38 11.09
N LEU A 42 3.72 -2.15 10.14
CA LEU A 42 3.02 -1.65 8.95
C LEU A 42 1.59 -2.18 8.87
N SER A 43 0.68 -1.29 8.49
CA SER A 43 -0.72 -1.59 8.24
C SER A 43 -0.91 -2.47 6.99
N ALA A 44 -2.07 -3.13 6.90
CA ALA A 44 -2.46 -3.88 5.70
C ALA A 44 -2.89 -2.98 4.51
N GLN A 45 -2.74 -1.65 4.61
CA GLN A 45 -3.19 -0.67 3.62
C GLN A 45 -2.53 -0.86 2.25
N LEU A 46 -1.21 -1.05 2.22
CA LEU A 46 -0.46 -1.20 0.98
C LEU A 46 -0.86 -2.49 0.22
N PRO A 47 -0.90 -3.69 0.85
CA PRO A 47 -1.42 -4.88 0.21
C PRO A 47 -2.86 -4.73 -0.34
N ALA A 48 -3.75 -4.08 0.42
CA ALA A 48 -5.12 -3.81 -0.02
C ALA A 48 -5.18 -2.93 -1.28
N LEU A 49 -4.35 -1.90 -1.34
CA LEU A 49 -4.23 -1.05 -2.53
C LEU A 49 -3.69 -1.82 -3.73
N LEU A 50 -2.63 -2.60 -3.54
CA LEU A 50 -2.03 -3.40 -4.59
C LEU A 50 -3.04 -4.42 -5.14
N LEU A 51 -3.83 -5.08 -4.26
CA LEU A 51 -4.92 -5.96 -4.68
C LEU A 51 -5.94 -5.22 -5.54
N THR A 52 -6.38 -4.03 -5.09
CA THR A 52 -7.34 -3.20 -5.83
C THR A 52 -6.80 -2.83 -7.21
N ALA A 53 -5.54 -2.41 -7.29
CA ALA A 53 -4.89 -2.07 -8.55
C ALA A 53 -4.75 -3.28 -9.48
N LEU A 54 -4.34 -4.44 -8.94
CA LEU A 54 -4.25 -5.68 -9.70
C LEU A 54 -5.63 -6.10 -10.25
N VAL A 55 -6.69 -6.07 -9.45
CA VAL A 55 -8.00 -6.59 -9.89
C VAL A 55 -8.75 -5.60 -10.77
N CYS A 56 -8.74 -4.31 -10.41
CA CYS A 56 -9.58 -3.30 -11.06
C CYS A 56 -8.83 -2.42 -12.07
N GLY A 57 -7.51 -2.58 -12.20
CA GLY A 57 -6.67 -1.87 -13.15
C GLY A 57 -6.24 -0.46 -12.70
N PRO A 58 -5.52 0.27 -13.58
CA PRO A 58 -4.75 1.46 -13.18
C PRO A 58 -5.63 2.67 -12.86
N ARG A 59 -6.78 2.80 -13.53
CA ARG A 59 -7.71 3.92 -13.29
C ARG A 59 -8.38 3.81 -11.92
N VAL A 60 -8.88 2.61 -11.58
CA VAL A 60 -9.52 2.38 -10.29
C VAL A 60 -8.49 2.47 -9.16
N GLY A 61 -7.32 1.87 -9.32
CA GLY A 61 -6.23 1.98 -8.34
C GLY A 61 -5.86 3.44 -8.03
N LEU A 62 -5.70 4.27 -9.08
CA LEU A 62 -5.38 5.69 -8.93
C LEU A 62 -6.50 6.46 -8.21
N ILE A 63 -7.77 6.27 -8.62
CA ILE A 63 -8.91 6.93 -7.96
C ILE A 63 -8.99 6.51 -6.50
N THR A 64 -8.81 5.22 -6.19
CA THR A 64 -8.79 4.69 -4.82
C THR A 64 -7.71 5.35 -3.98
N ALA A 65 -6.47 5.42 -4.48
CA ALA A 65 -5.36 6.04 -3.76
C ALA A 65 -5.60 7.53 -3.49
N VAL A 66 -6.06 8.28 -4.51
CA VAL A 66 -6.36 9.71 -4.38
C VAL A 66 -7.53 9.95 -3.42
N ALA A 67 -8.59 9.16 -3.52
CA ALA A 67 -9.75 9.26 -2.62
C ALA A 67 -9.34 8.95 -1.17
N TYR A 68 -8.56 7.90 -0.94
CA TYR A 68 -8.06 7.54 0.38
C TYR A 68 -7.20 8.65 1.01
N LEU A 69 -6.27 9.24 0.24
CA LEU A 69 -5.49 10.41 0.68
C LEU A 69 -6.39 11.61 1.01
N THR A 70 -7.36 11.90 0.15
CA THR A 70 -8.30 13.02 0.35
C THR A 70 -9.12 12.83 1.62
N LEU A 71 -9.63 11.62 1.86
CA LEU A 71 -10.40 11.30 3.07
C LEU A 71 -9.56 11.45 4.34
N GLY A 72 -8.33 10.92 4.33
CA GLY A 72 -7.45 11.05 5.49
C GLY A 72 -7.04 12.49 5.77
N LEU A 73 -6.75 13.30 4.74
CA LEU A 73 -6.46 14.73 4.91
C LEU A 73 -7.69 15.55 5.33
N ALA A 74 -8.90 15.10 4.98
CA ALA A 74 -10.17 15.67 5.42
C ALA A 74 -10.53 15.34 6.89
N ARG A 75 -9.53 14.96 7.71
CA ARG A 75 -9.62 14.64 9.15
C ARG A 75 -10.35 13.34 9.49
N LEU A 76 -10.60 12.46 8.52
CA LEU A 76 -11.04 11.10 8.85
C LEU A 76 -9.83 10.30 9.35
N PRO A 77 -9.93 9.59 10.49
CA PRO A 77 -8.82 8.84 11.07
C PRO A 77 -8.63 7.49 10.35
N VAL A 78 -8.29 7.56 9.06
CA VAL A 78 -8.12 6.38 8.19
C VAL A 78 -6.66 6.01 7.98
N PHE A 79 -5.71 6.90 8.29
CA PHE A 79 -4.29 6.57 8.26
C PHE A 79 -3.88 5.83 9.55
N SER A 80 -2.78 5.08 9.50
CA SER A 80 -2.31 4.27 10.64
C SER A 80 -1.99 5.09 11.89
N GLY A 81 -1.67 6.38 11.71
CA GLY A 81 -1.42 7.34 12.79
C GLY A 81 -2.52 8.39 12.99
N GLY A 82 -3.73 8.17 12.45
CA GLY A 82 -4.85 9.11 12.56
C GLY A 82 -5.25 9.74 11.22
N GLY A 83 -5.37 11.07 11.18
CA GLY A 83 -5.77 11.81 9.99
C GLY A 83 -5.62 13.32 10.17
N GLY A 84 -5.91 14.09 9.12
CA GLY A 84 -5.82 15.54 9.09
C GLY A 84 -4.57 16.09 8.42
N MET A 85 -4.50 17.42 8.33
CA MET A 85 -3.40 18.13 7.65
C MET A 85 -2.06 18.03 8.39
N ASP A 86 -2.09 17.80 9.71
CA ASP A 86 -0.87 17.59 10.49
C ASP A 86 -0.12 16.33 10.05
N TYR A 87 -0.81 15.40 9.38
CA TYR A 87 -0.17 14.23 8.81
C TYR A 87 0.85 14.59 7.71
N LEU A 88 0.70 15.73 7.03
CA LEU A 88 1.62 16.20 5.97
C LEU A 88 3.05 16.47 6.46
N VAL A 89 3.21 16.69 7.76
CA VAL A 89 4.50 16.90 8.42
C VAL A 89 4.98 15.63 9.12
N THR A 90 4.45 14.44 8.81
CA THR A 90 4.97 13.17 9.34
C THR A 90 5.98 12.52 8.40
N PRO A 91 6.96 11.74 8.92
CA PRO A 91 7.90 10.97 8.10
C PRO A 91 7.18 9.99 7.15
N ASP A 92 6.07 9.41 7.60
CA ASP A 92 5.29 8.38 6.90
C ASP A 92 4.52 8.90 5.68
N PHE A 93 4.19 10.19 5.64
CA PHE A 93 3.32 10.73 4.60
C PHE A 93 3.83 10.50 3.18
N GLY A 94 5.15 10.54 2.97
CA GLY A 94 5.75 10.27 1.65
C GLY A 94 5.43 8.88 1.11
N PHE A 95 5.26 7.88 1.98
CA PHE A 95 4.90 6.52 1.60
C PHE A 95 3.44 6.45 1.16
N LEU A 96 2.53 7.16 1.85
CA LEU A 96 1.13 7.30 1.43
C LEU A 96 1.00 8.05 0.11
N VAL A 97 1.79 9.10 -0.13
CA VAL A 97 1.81 9.76 -1.45
C VAL A 97 2.27 8.80 -2.54
N GLY A 98 3.24 7.93 -2.23
CA GLY A 98 3.71 6.86 -3.12
C GLY A 98 2.63 5.86 -3.56
N PHE A 99 1.52 5.75 -2.84
CA PHE A 99 0.39 4.89 -3.23
C PHE A 99 -0.20 5.27 -4.58
N VAL A 100 -0.20 6.56 -4.92
CA VAL A 100 -0.77 7.06 -6.18
C VAL A 100 0.00 6.52 -7.40
N PRO A 101 1.32 6.78 -7.56
CA PRO A 101 2.07 6.23 -8.68
C PRO A 101 2.22 4.71 -8.61
N ALA A 102 2.31 4.11 -7.41
CA ALA A 102 2.43 2.67 -7.26
C ALA A 102 1.17 1.92 -7.76
N SER A 103 -0.02 2.37 -7.36
CA SER A 103 -1.28 1.75 -7.78
C SER A 103 -1.52 1.89 -9.29
N TRP A 104 -1.13 3.01 -9.89
CA TRP A 104 -1.18 3.17 -11.33
C TRP A 104 -0.23 2.21 -12.05
N LEU A 105 1.04 2.12 -11.60
CA LEU A 105 2.04 1.23 -12.18
C LEU A 105 1.58 -0.23 -12.11
N VAL A 106 1.21 -0.69 -10.90
CA VAL A 106 0.77 -2.06 -10.65
C VAL A 106 -0.47 -2.40 -11.47
N GLY A 107 -1.46 -1.50 -11.51
CA GLY A 107 -2.65 -1.69 -12.31
C GLY A 107 -2.37 -1.72 -13.82
N ARG A 108 -1.34 -1.02 -14.29
CA ARG A 108 -0.94 -1.04 -15.71
C ARG A 108 -0.14 -2.29 -16.07
N LEU A 109 0.75 -2.73 -15.18
CA LEU A 109 1.47 -4.00 -15.32
C LEU A 109 0.50 -5.18 -15.31
N ALA A 110 -0.53 -5.12 -14.47
CA ALA A 110 -1.59 -6.11 -14.36
C ALA A 110 -2.35 -6.41 -15.67
N GLN A 111 -2.35 -5.48 -16.62
CA GLN A 111 -3.02 -5.59 -17.92
C GLN A 111 -2.12 -6.12 -19.04
N GLN A 112 -0.84 -6.40 -18.75
CA GLN A 112 0.09 -6.97 -19.72
C GLN A 112 -0.15 -8.47 -19.91
N GLU A 113 0.34 -9.01 -21.02
CA GLU A 113 0.33 -10.44 -21.28
C GLU A 113 1.16 -11.20 -20.21
N GLY A 114 0.75 -12.42 -19.87
CA GLY A 114 1.43 -13.23 -18.86
C GLY A 114 1.04 -12.93 -17.40
N MET A 115 0.11 -12.01 -17.14
CA MET A 115 -0.39 -11.66 -15.80
C MET A 115 -1.44 -12.64 -15.25
N GLU A 116 -1.37 -13.90 -15.67
CA GLU A 116 -2.15 -15.04 -15.15
C GLU A 116 -1.30 -15.95 -14.24
N ASP A 117 -0.02 -15.60 -14.06
CA ASP A 117 0.92 -16.28 -13.17
C ASP A 117 1.07 -15.49 -11.85
N PRO A 118 0.94 -16.15 -10.68
CA PRO A 118 1.08 -15.48 -9.38
C PRO A 118 2.47 -14.85 -9.18
N PHE A 119 3.53 -15.41 -9.76
CA PHE A 119 4.87 -14.82 -9.65
C PHE A 119 4.98 -13.50 -10.41
N ASN A 120 4.44 -13.41 -11.63
CA ASN A 120 4.34 -12.13 -12.36
C ASN A 120 3.52 -11.07 -11.61
N LEU A 121 2.41 -11.46 -10.97
CA LEU A 121 1.61 -10.56 -10.15
C LEU A 121 2.38 -10.08 -8.91
N TRP A 122 3.13 -10.97 -8.27
CA TRP A 122 4.01 -10.61 -7.16
C TRP A 122 5.13 -9.65 -7.59
N CYS A 123 5.75 -9.88 -8.75
CA CYS A 123 6.74 -8.96 -9.34
C CYS A 123 6.14 -7.57 -9.62
N ALA A 124 4.90 -7.50 -10.10
CA ALA A 124 4.19 -6.24 -10.28
C ALA A 124 3.99 -5.51 -8.93
N CYS A 125 3.54 -6.24 -7.90
CA CYS A 125 3.44 -5.71 -6.53
C CYS A 125 4.78 -5.22 -5.99
N ALA A 126 5.86 -5.99 -6.18
CA ALA A 126 7.21 -5.61 -5.78
C ALA A 126 7.66 -4.31 -6.47
N GLY A 127 7.37 -4.16 -7.76
CA GLY A 127 7.57 -2.90 -8.48
C GLY A 127 6.80 -1.73 -7.87
N GLY A 128 5.54 -1.94 -7.50
CA GLY A 128 4.73 -0.95 -6.78
C GLY A 128 5.32 -0.58 -5.41
N ILE A 129 5.79 -1.57 -4.64
CA ILE A 129 6.47 -1.35 -3.36
C ILE A 129 7.72 -0.50 -3.55
N LEU A 130 8.54 -0.77 -4.56
CA LEU A 130 9.72 0.07 -4.86
C LEU A 130 9.32 1.53 -5.16
N VAL A 131 8.22 1.76 -5.88
CA VAL A 131 7.69 3.12 -6.10
C VAL A 131 7.27 3.78 -4.78
N VAL A 132 6.61 3.06 -3.88
CA VAL A 132 6.27 3.56 -2.54
C VAL A 132 7.53 3.91 -1.74
N GLN A 133 8.53 3.02 -1.74
CA GLN A 133 9.78 3.20 -1.01
C GLN A 133 10.58 4.39 -1.55
N THR A 134 10.62 4.60 -2.87
CA THR A 134 11.27 5.76 -3.47
C THR A 134 10.57 7.07 -3.11
N CYS A 135 9.24 7.10 -3.15
CA CYS A 135 8.46 8.29 -2.76
C CYS A 135 8.63 8.62 -1.26
N GLY A 136 8.54 7.60 -0.39
CA GLY A 136 8.77 7.73 1.04
C GLY A 136 10.19 8.18 1.35
N GLY A 137 11.18 7.55 0.73
CA GLY A 137 12.59 7.89 0.87
C GLY A 137 12.92 9.32 0.45
N LEU A 138 12.33 9.80 -0.65
CA LEU A 138 12.46 11.20 -1.09
C LEU A 138 11.86 12.17 -0.07
N ASN A 139 10.69 11.87 0.50
CA ASN A 139 10.10 12.68 1.57
C ASN A 139 11.00 12.73 2.82
N LEU A 140 11.56 11.60 3.23
CA LEU A 140 12.48 11.54 4.37
C LEU A 140 13.74 12.39 4.10
N LEU A 141 14.33 12.27 2.91
CA LEU A 141 15.50 13.05 2.51
C LEU A 141 15.21 14.56 2.51
N VAL A 142 14.14 14.98 1.82
CA VAL A 142 13.76 16.40 1.75
C VAL A 142 13.43 16.95 3.13
N GLY A 143 12.70 16.20 3.95
CA GLY A 143 12.38 16.62 5.31
C GLY A 143 13.61 16.69 6.23
N ALA A 144 14.58 15.79 6.05
CA ALA A 144 15.85 15.85 6.80
C ALA A 144 16.67 17.08 6.41
N LEU A 145 16.76 17.39 5.11
CA LEU A 145 17.44 18.59 4.61
C LEU A 145 16.75 19.89 5.06
N ALA A 146 15.43 19.87 5.17
CA ALA A 146 14.63 20.99 5.66
C ALA A 146 14.60 21.09 7.21
N GLY A 147 15.29 20.22 7.93
CA GLY A 147 15.32 20.22 9.40
C GLY A 147 13.97 19.89 10.06
N ARG A 148 13.07 19.18 9.36
CA ARG A 148 11.73 18.80 9.86
C ARG A 148 11.81 17.68 10.89
N TRP A 149 12.88 16.88 10.86
CA TRP A 149 13.05 15.69 11.68
C TRP A 149 14.15 15.89 12.72
N GLN A 150 13.91 15.43 13.95
CA GLN A 150 14.91 15.44 15.01
C GLN A 150 15.92 14.29 14.87
N ASP A 151 15.47 13.15 14.34
CA ASP A 151 16.29 11.97 14.14
C ASP A 151 17.23 12.08 12.93
N ARG A 152 18.30 11.29 12.96
CA ARG A 152 19.25 11.20 11.84
C ARG A 152 18.56 10.62 10.60
N ALA A 153 18.84 11.18 9.43
CA ALA A 153 18.29 10.70 8.16
C ALA A 153 18.49 9.18 7.95
N LEU A 154 19.66 8.65 8.30
CA LEU A 154 19.94 7.21 8.21
C LEU A 154 19.00 6.37 9.09
N GLN A 155 18.71 6.84 10.30
CA GLN A 155 17.83 6.14 11.23
C GLN A 155 16.40 6.09 10.70
N LEU A 156 15.90 7.21 10.16
CA LEU A 156 14.58 7.28 9.53
C LEU A 156 14.48 6.33 8.32
N TRP A 157 15.51 6.29 7.48
CA TRP A 157 15.55 5.38 6.35
C TRP A 157 15.57 3.90 6.76
N LEU A 158 16.25 3.57 7.86
CA LEU A 158 16.25 2.22 8.39
C LEU A 158 14.88 1.85 8.97
N SER A 159 14.27 2.73 9.78
CA SER A 159 13.02 2.44 10.48
C SER A 159 11.79 2.41 9.56
N TYR A 160 11.71 3.36 8.63
CA TYR A 160 10.54 3.52 7.74
C TYR A 160 10.75 2.89 6.36
N GLY A 161 12.00 2.74 5.93
CA GLY A 161 12.35 2.19 4.63
C GLY A 161 12.76 0.72 4.70
N LEU A 162 13.99 0.45 5.13
CA LEU A 162 14.63 -0.85 4.97
C LEU A 162 14.05 -1.94 5.88
N LEU A 163 13.76 -1.65 7.15
CA LEU A 163 13.24 -2.63 8.09
C LEU A 163 11.81 -3.10 7.70
N PRO A 164 10.91 -2.23 7.24
CA PRO A 164 9.63 -2.58 6.61
C PRO A 164 9.68 -3.45 5.36
N LEU A 165 10.72 -3.30 4.54
CA LEU A 165 10.73 -3.77 3.16
C LEU A 165 10.56 -5.31 3.04
N PRO A 166 11.28 -6.16 3.80
CA PRO A 166 11.06 -7.60 3.77
C PRO A 166 9.63 -7.99 4.10
N TRP A 167 9.01 -7.29 5.05
CA TRP A 167 7.61 -7.54 5.42
C TRP A 167 6.64 -7.15 4.31
N GLN A 168 6.86 -6.00 3.66
CA GLN A 168 6.04 -5.56 2.53
C GLN A 168 6.09 -6.56 1.37
N LEU A 169 7.29 -7.09 1.05
CA LEU A 169 7.46 -8.10 0.02
C LEU A 169 6.79 -9.43 0.37
N LEU A 170 6.85 -9.84 1.65
CA LEU A 170 6.15 -11.03 2.13
C LEU A 170 4.63 -10.86 2.02
N MET A 171 4.10 -9.71 2.47
CA MET A 171 2.68 -9.40 2.39
C MET A 171 2.18 -9.21 0.97
N ALA A 172 3.05 -8.89 0.01
CA ALA A 172 2.72 -8.81 -1.41
C ALA A 172 2.33 -10.16 -2.05
N CYS A 173 2.66 -11.28 -1.41
CA CYS A 173 2.18 -12.59 -1.84
C CYS A 173 0.65 -12.70 -1.76
N LEU A 174 0.04 -12.11 -0.72
CA LEU A 174 -1.40 -12.14 -0.51
C LEU A 174 -2.19 -11.49 -1.67
N PRO A 175 -1.95 -10.22 -2.05
CA PRO A 175 -2.65 -9.60 -3.17
C PRO A 175 -2.36 -10.30 -4.50
N ALA A 176 -1.17 -10.87 -4.71
CA ALA A 176 -0.84 -11.61 -5.93
C ALA A 176 -1.71 -12.88 -6.08
N VAL A 177 -1.82 -13.69 -5.03
CA VAL A 177 -2.64 -14.91 -5.02
C VAL A 177 -4.14 -14.57 -5.08
N LEU A 178 -4.59 -13.61 -4.26
CA LEU A 178 -6.00 -13.20 -4.25
C LEU A 178 -6.43 -12.59 -5.57
N ALA A 179 -5.58 -11.78 -6.22
CA ALA A 179 -5.88 -11.21 -7.52
C ALA A 179 -6.06 -12.31 -8.58
N LEU A 180 -5.23 -13.36 -8.55
CA LEU A 180 -5.38 -14.49 -9.46
C LEU A 180 -6.74 -15.18 -9.30
N LEU A 181 -7.16 -15.44 -8.06
CA LEU A 181 -8.45 -16.06 -7.77
C LEU A 181 -9.62 -15.16 -8.19
N LEU A 182 -9.55 -13.87 -7.83
CA LEU A 182 -10.61 -12.92 -8.12
C LEU A 182 -10.76 -12.67 -9.63
N ARG A 183 -9.66 -12.58 -10.39
CA ARG A 183 -9.71 -12.42 -11.85
C ARG A 183 -10.30 -13.63 -12.57
N ARG A 184 -10.19 -14.83 -12.00
CA ARG A 184 -10.83 -16.05 -12.53
C ARG A 184 -12.34 -16.06 -12.27
N LEU A 185 -12.78 -15.52 -11.14
CA LEU A 185 -14.20 -15.47 -10.76
C LEU A 185 -14.94 -14.27 -11.34
N LEU A 186 -14.24 -13.14 -11.49
CA LEU A 186 -14.76 -11.87 -12.00
C LEU A 186 -14.05 -11.55 -13.31
N PRO A 187 -14.62 -11.93 -14.48
CA PRO A 187 -14.09 -11.55 -15.78
C PRO A 187 -14.37 -10.06 -16.04
N ILE A 188 -13.70 -9.19 -15.28
CA ILE A 188 -13.66 -7.75 -15.49
C ILE A 188 -12.57 -7.51 -16.54
N ARG A 189 -12.92 -7.67 -17.82
CA ARG A 189 -12.07 -7.28 -18.96
C ARG A 189 -12.53 -5.93 -19.52
#